data_AF-A0A382ZVC7-F1
#
_entry.id   AF-A0A382ZVC7-F1
#
_cell.length_a   1.000
_cell.length_b   1.000
_cell.length_c   1.000
_cell.angle_alpha   90.00
_cell.angle_beta   90.00
_cell.angle_gamma   90.00
#
_symmetry.space_group_name_H-M   'P 1'
#
loop_
_entity.id
_entity.type
_entity.pdbx_description
1 polymer ?
#
loop_
_entity_poly.entity_id
_entity_poly.type
_entity_poly.pdbx_seq_one_letter_code
_entity_poly.pdbx_strand_id
1 'polypeptide(L)'
;MNKYILYLPIALLVIGVFALPVGYYTLVKLVVTAVAIFIAWKTYKQNKKSVWVWLFCLVALLFNPLIPIDLNKTTWALINLATAGLFLFYSKKIQ
;
A
#
# COMPACT_ATOMS: atom_id res chain seq x y z
N MET A 1 -1.94 13.11 11.05
CA MET A 1 -2.78 12.27 10.14
C MET A 1 -3.39 11.18 10.99
N ASN A 2 -4.64 10.79 10.76
CA ASN A 2 -5.21 9.74 11.60
C ASN A 2 -4.57 8.38 11.26
N LYS A 3 -3.90 7.76 12.25
CA LYS A 3 -3.15 6.50 12.06
C LYS A 3 -4.02 5.32 11.67
N TYR A 4 -5.32 5.36 11.98
CA TYR A 4 -6.27 4.31 11.62
C TYR A 4 -6.38 4.08 10.11
N ILE A 5 -6.09 5.11 9.29
CA ILE A 5 -6.08 5.01 7.83
C ILE A 5 -4.97 4.05 7.34
N LEU A 6 -3.92 3.82 8.14
CA LEU A 6 -2.81 2.93 7.81
C LEU A 6 -3.09 1.48 8.19
N TYR A 7 -3.86 1.23 9.24
CA TYR A 7 -4.14 -0.14 9.71
C TYR A 7 -5.08 -0.90 8.77
N LEU A 8 -5.98 -0.21 8.08
CA LEU A 8 -6.86 -0.82 7.09
C LEU A 8 -6.08 -1.50 5.94
N PRO A 9 -5.21 -0.81 5.18
CA PRO A 9 -4.44 -1.46 4.12
C PRO A 9 -3.48 -2.52 4.68
N ILE A 10 -2.93 -2.35 5.89
CA ILE A 10 -2.09 -3.38 6.54
C ILE A 10 -2.88 -4.68 6.71
N ALA A 11 -4.07 -4.62 7.31
CA ALA A 11 -4.90 -5.81 7.51
C ALA A 11 -5.26 -6.48 6.18
N LEU A 12 -5.64 -5.70 5.17
CA LEU A 12 -5.99 -6.21 3.86
C LEU A 12 -4.81 -6.88 3.14
N LEU A 13 -3.62 -6.30 3.23
CA LEU A 13 -2.39 -6.85 2.64
C LEU A 13 -1.99 -8.17 3.31
N VAL A 14 -2.07 -8.25 4.65
CA VAL A 14 -1.75 -9.48 5.40
C VAL A 14 -2.74 -10.60 5.09
N ILE A 15 -4.04 -10.29 5.05
CA ILE A 15 -5.07 -11.26 4.66
C ILE A 15 -4.89 -11.69 3.18
N GLY A 16 -4.40 -10.79 2.32
CA GLY A 16 -4.10 -11.07 0.91
C GLY A 16 -2.93 -12.03 0.66
N VAL A 17 -2.24 -12.50 1.71
CA VAL A 17 -1.22 -13.56 1.61
C VAL A 17 -1.87 -14.94 1.41
N PHE A 18 -3.10 -15.12 1.90
CA PHE A 18 -3.85 -16.36 1.74
C PHE A 18 -4.45 -16.47 0.32
N ALA A 19 -4.76 -17.70 -0.10
CA ALA A 19 -5.39 -17.96 -1.39
C ALA A 19 -6.87 -17.54 -1.35
N LEU A 20 -7.15 -16.30 -1.75
CA LEU A 20 -8.49 -15.70 -1.71
C LEU A 20 -9.11 -15.57 -3.11
N PRO A 21 -10.42 -15.30 -3.20
CA PRO A 21 -11.10 -15.07 -4.47
C PRO A 21 -10.51 -13.87 -5.22
N VAL A 22 -10.57 -13.89 -6.56
CA VAL A 22 -10.01 -12.83 -7.43
C VAL A 22 -10.50 -11.43 -7.03
N GLY A 23 -11.77 -11.30 -6.66
CA GLY A 23 -12.35 -10.02 -6.21
C GLY A 23 -11.68 -9.41 -4.98
N TYR A 24 -11.10 -10.24 -4.10
CA TYR A 24 -10.37 -9.77 -2.93
C TYR A 24 -9.11 -8.99 -3.34
N TYR A 25 -8.35 -9.51 -4.31
CA TYR A 25 -7.14 -8.84 -4.79
C TYR A 25 -7.44 -7.51 -5.48
N THR A 26 -8.57 -7.41 -6.19
CA THR A 26 -9.03 -6.13 -6.75
C THR A 26 -9.34 -5.11 -5.65
N LEU A 27 -10.00 -5.54 -4.57
CA LEU A 27 -10.26 -4.68 -3.42
C LEU A 27 -8.97 -4.22 -2.74
N VAL A 28 -8.01 -5.13 -2.51
CA VAL A 28 -6.69 -4.80 -1.95
C VAL A 28 -6.00 -3.74 -2.81
N LYS A 29 -5.95 -3.95 -4.13
CA LYS A 29 -5.36 -3.01 -5.08
C LYS A 29 -6.00 -1.62 -4.99
N LEU A 30 -7.33 -1.55 -5.03
CA LEU A 30 -8.08 -0.29 -4.93
C LEU A 30 -7.78 0.45 -3.62
N VAL A 31 -7.89 -0.23 -2.47
CA VAL A 31 -7.70 0.40 -1.16
C VAL A 31 -6.24 0.83 -0.97
N VAL A 32 -5.29 -0.03 -1.29
CA VAL A 32 -3.85 0.26 -1.13
C VAL A 32 -3.44 1.42 -2.03
N THR A 33 -3.88 1.45 -3.29
CA THR A 33 -3.60 2.57 -4.20
C THR A 33 -4.21 3.88 -3.70
N ALA A 34 -5.49 3.88 -3.30
CA ALA A 34 -6.15 5.09 -2.81
C ALA A 34 -5.45 5.66 -1.57
N VAL A 35 -5.11 4.81 -0.60
CA VAL A 35 -4.43 5.24 0.62
C VAL A 35 -2.99 5.69 0.32
N ALA A 36 -2.26 4.98 -0.55
CA ALA A 36 -0.90 5.34 -0.93
C ALA A 36 -0.85 6.72 -1.62
N ILE A 37 -1.78 7.01 -2.54
CA ILE A 37 -1.91 8.34 -3.16
C ILE A 37 -2.17 9.42 -2.12
N PHE A 38 -3.10 9.17 -1.20
CA PHE A 38 -3.42 10.12 -0.12
C PHE A 38 -2.20 10.43 0.76
N ILE A 39 -1.43 9.40 1.13
CA ILE A 39 -0.21 9.56 1.91
C ILE A 39 0.86 10.32 1.14
N ALA A 40 1.08 9.97 -0.13
CA ALA A 40 2.05 10.65 -0.99
C ALA A 40 1.72 12.14 -1.11
N TRP A 41 0.45 12.48 -1.36
CA TRP A 41 0.00 13.87 -1.48
C TRP A 41 0.16 14.65 -0.17
N LYS A 42 -0.23 14.06 0.96
CA LYS A 42 -0.10 14.70 2.27
C LYS A 42 1.36 14.91 2.66
N THR A 43 2.20 13.90 2.42
CA THR A 43 3.63 13.98 2.68
C THR A 43 4.27 15.05 1.78
N TYR A 44 3.87 15.14 0.52
CA TYR A 44 4.35 16.15 -0.41
C TYR A 44 4.00 17.57 0.05
N LYS A 45 2.79 17.78 0.57
CA LYS A 45 2.36 19.07 1.14
C LYS A 45 3.17 19.46 2.37
N GLN A 46 3.61 18.50 3.19
CA GLN A 46 4.42 18.75 4.38
C GLN A 46 5.91 18.94 4.06
N ASN A 47 6.47 18.06 3.23
CA ASN A 47 7.86 18.11 2.81
C ASN A 47 8.02 17.49 1.41
N LYS A 48 8.13 18.36 0.40
CA LYS A 48 8.26 17.98 -1.01
C LYS A 48 9.46 17.08 -1.31
N LYS A 49 10.55 17.18 -0.54
CA LYS A 49 11.78 16.39 -0.74
C LYS A 49 11.79 15.09 0.07
N SER A 50 10.68 14.73 0.70
CA SER A 50 10.63 13.52 1.52
C SER A 50 10.67 12.26 0.64
N VAL A 51 11.60 11.34 0.94
CA VAL A 51 11.70 10.02 0.29
C VAL A 51 10.38 9.24 0.36
N TRP A 52 9.58 9.49 1.39
CA TRP A 52 8.26 8.88 1.59
C TRP A 52 7.26 9.21 0.48
N VAL A 53 7.35 10.38 -0.15
CA VAL A 53 6.49 10.72 -1.30
C VAL A 53 6.74 9.72 -2.42
N TRP A 54 8.01 9.49 -2.77
CA TRP A 54 8.40 8.58 -3.84
C TRP A 54 8.07 7.12 -3.52
N LEU A 55 8.30 6.68 -2.28
CA LEU A 55 7.94 5.32 -1.86
C LEU A 55 6.44 5.05 -2.01
N PHE A 56 5.59 5.97 -1.54
CA PHE A 56 4.14 5.79 -1.65
C PHE A 56 3.61 5.99 -3.07
N CYS A 57 4.25 6.82 -3.91
CA CYS A 57 3.96 6.85 -5.34
C CYS A 57 4.26 5.50 -6.01
N LEU A 58 5.40 4.86 -5.67
CA LEU A 58 5.76 3.55 -6.21
C LEU A 58 4.77 2.47 -5.77
N VAL A 59 4.36 2.48 -4.50
CA VAL A 59 3.30 1.58 -3.99
C VAL A 59 1.98 1.81 -4.72
N ALA A 60 1.58 3.08 -4.92
CA ALA A 60 0.35 3.41 -5.63
C ALA A 60 0.36 2.87 -7.06
N LEU A 61 1.49 2.98 -7.77
CA LEU A 61 1.69 2.45 -9.11
C LEU A 61 1.68 0.92 -9.13
N LEU A 62 2.40 0.28 -8.21
CA LEU A 62 2.50 -1.18 -8.13
C LEU A 62 1.14 -1.84 -7.87
N PHE A 63 0.31 -1.24 -7.03
CA PHE A 63 -1.02 -1.76 -6.69
C PHE A 63 -2.14 -1.22 -7.59
N ASN A 64 -1.85 -0.34 -8.55
CA ASN A 64 -2.88 0.29 -9.37
C ASN A 64 -3.62 -0.76 -10.22
N PRO A 65 -4.96 -0.94 -10.06
CA PRO A 65 -5.70 -1.93 -10.85
C PRO A 65 -5.73 -1.61 -12.35
N LEU A 66 -5.47 -0.36 -12.74
CA LEU A 66 -5.39 0.05 -14.15
C LEU A 66 -4.14 -0.49 -14.86
N ILE A 67 -3.11 -0.88 -14.10
CA ILE A 67 -1.86 -1.42 -14.62
C ILE A 67 -1.77 -2.88 -14.16
N PRO A 68 -2.30 -3.85 -14.93
CA PRO A 68 -2.19 -5.25 -14.57
C PRO A 68 -0.72 -5.68 -14.61
N ILE A 69 -0.22 -6.15 -13.47
CA ILE A 69 1.11 -6.71 -13.32
C ILE A 69 0.95 -8.20 -13.03
N ASP A 70 1.31 -9.01 -14.01
CA ASP A 70 1.25 -10.47 -13.92
C ASP A 70 2.50 -11.00 -13.22
N LEU A 71 2.33 -11.33 -11.95
CA LEU A 71 3.34 -11.99 -11.12
C LEU A 71 2.73 -13.25 -10.52
N ASN A 72 3.57 -14.22 -10.20
CA ASN A 72 3.11 -15.41 -9.51
C ASN A 72 2.58 -15.06 -8.10
N LYS A 73 1.74 -15.95 -7.54
CA LYS A 73 1.09 -15.73 -6.23
C LYS A 73 2.11 -15.53 -5.10
N THR A 74 3.23 -16.25 -5.15
CA THR A 74 4.30 -16.15 -4.13
C THR A 74 4.95 -14.77 -4.13
N THR A 75 5.25 -14.21 -5.30
CA THR A 75 5.81 -12.88 -5.45
C THR A 75 4.81 -11.82 -4.96
N TRP A 76 3.53 -11.95 -5.30
CA TRP A 76 2.49 -11.07 -4.76
C TRP A 76 2.35 -11.16 -3.24
N ALA A 77 2.45 -12.36 -2.65
CA ALA A 77 2.46 -12.52 -1.21
C ALA A 77 3.65 -11.80 -0.54
N LEU A 78 4.85 -11.91 -1.10
CA LEU A 78 6.03 -11.18 -0.62
C LEU A 78 5.87 -9.67 -0.75
N ILE A 79 5.35 -9.19 -1.89
CA ILE A 79 5.05 -7.76 -2.11
C ILE A 79 4.02 -7.26 -1.10
N ASN A 80 2.97 -8.04 -0.83
CA ASN A 80 1.94 -7.69 0.14
C ASN A 80 2.53 -7.53 1.54
N LEU A 81 3.35 -8.49 1.98
CA LEU A 81 4.03 -8.43 3.28
C LEU A 81 5.01 -7.26 3.38
N ALA A 82 5.83 -7.03 2.34
CA ALA A 82 6.76 -5.91 2.30
C ALA A 82 6.02 -4.56 2.37
N THR A 83 4.91 -4.44 1.64
CA THR A 83 4.08 -3.24 1.63
C THR A 83 3.40 -3.03 3.00
N ALA A 84 2.87 -4.10 3.62
CA ALA A 84 2.32 -4.02 4.97
C ALA A 84 3.37 -3.55 5.99
N GLY A 85 4.60 -4.07 5.90
CA GLY A 85 5.74 -3.62 6.69
C GLY A 85 6.07 -2.14 6.49
N LEU A 86 6.04 -1.66 5.24
CA LEU A 86 6.24 -0.24 4.91
C LEU A 86 5.17 0.65 5.54
N PHE A 87 3.88 0.29 5.43
CA PHE A 87 2.79 1.01 6.08
C PHE A 87 2.93 1.03 7.61
N LEU A 88 3.30 -0.10 8.22
CA LEU A 88 3.56 -0.21 9.66
C LEU A 88 4.72 0.68 10.09
N PHE A 89 5.84 0.66 9.38
CA PHE A 89 7.00 1.49 9.70
C PHE A 89 6.68 2.97 9.58
N TYR A 90 5.99 3.37 8.50
CA TYR A 90 5.54 4.74 8.32
C TYR A 90 4.56 5.19 9.41
N SER A 91 3.70 4.29 9.92
CA SER A 91 2.79 4.61 11.03
C SER A 91 3.53 5.04 12.31
N LYS A 92 4.69 4.41 12.60
CA LYS A 92 5.53 4.77 13.76
C LYS A 92 6.19 6.14 13.61
N LYS A 93 6.43 6.59 12.38
CA LYS A 93 7.04 7.90 12.08
C LYS A 93 6.05 9.07 12.26
N ILE A 94 4.76 8.82 12.10
CA ILE A 94 3.72 9.88 12.22
C ILE A 94 3.38 10.19 13.69
N GLN A 95 3.78 9.31 14.62
CA GLN A 95 3.69 9.52 16.06
C GLN A 95 4.70 10.58 16.51
#